data_AF-A0A7C2C1G2-F1
#
_entry.id   AF-A0A7C2C1G2-F1
#
_cell.length_a   1.000
_cell.length_b   1.000
_cell.length_c   1.000
_cell.angle_alpha   90.00
_cell.angle_beta   90.00
_cell.angle_gamma   90.00
#
_symmetry.space_group_name_H-M   'P 1'
#
loop_
_entity.id
_entity.type
_entity.pdbx_description
1 polymer ?
#
loop_
_entity_poly.entity_id
_entity_poly.type
_entity_poly.pdbx_seq_one_letter_code
_entity_poly.pdbx_strand_id
1 'polypeptide(L)' 'MGPVYRARAYNPAVGGPKACLEEGFWAQGLRVAGLDEAGRGAWAGPIVVGAVVLPPGAYPFRDSKLLSPRERE' A
#
# COMPACT_ATOMS: atom_id res chain seq x y z
N MET A 1 3.16 -29.61 2.06
CA MET A 1 4.03 -28.97 1.05
C MET A 1 3.65 -27.49 1.02
N GLY A 2 4.22 -26.70 1.94
CA GLY A 2 3.87 -25.27 2.09
C GLY A 2 4.67 -24.40 1.11
N PRO A 3 4.15 -23.26 0.65
CA PRO A 3 4.89 -22.40 -0.27
C PRO A 3 6.08 -21.78 0.46
N VAL A 4 7.27 -21.92 -0.12
CA VAL A 4 8.51 -21.33 0.37
C VAL A 4 8.53 -19.86 -0.05
N TYR A 5 8.02 -18.97 0.79
CA TYR A 5 8.12 -17.53 0.57
C TYR A 5 9.53 -17.06 0.94
N ARG A 6 10.45 -17.05 -0.03
CA ARG A 6 11.73 -16.34 0.09
C ARG A 6 11.49 -14.85 -0.10
N ALA A 7 11.33 -14.11 0.99
CA ALA A 7 11.37 -12.65 0.98
C ALA A 7 12.75 -12.19 0.47
N ARG A 8 12.83 -11.70 -0.76
CA ARG A 8 13.99 -10.93 -1.21
C ARG A 8 13.88 -9.54 -0.60
N ALA A 9 14.94 -9.09 0.09
CA ALA A 9 15.02 -7.72 0.58
C ALA A 9 14.78 -6.74 -0.58
N TYR A 10 13.84 -5.81 -0.38
CA TYR A 10 13.54 -4.76 -1.35
C TYR A 10 14.77 -3.86 -1.52
N ASN A 11 15.35 -3.83 -2.72
CA ASN A 11 16.43 -2.93 -3.10
C ASN A 11 15.86 -1.85 -4.05
N PRO A 12 15.74 -0.59 -3.62
CA PRO A 12 15.15 0.48 -4.43
C PRO A 12 16.00 0.87 -5.66
N ALA A 13 17.24 0.42 -5.76
CA ALA A 13 18.15 0.74 -6.87
C ALA A 13 17.99 -0.16 -8.12
N VAL A 14 17.19 -1.22 -8.03
CA VAL A 14 16.92 -2.14 -9.15
C VAL A 14 15.44 -2.04 -9.51
N GLY A 15 15.14 -1.58 -10.73
CA GLY A 15 13.78 -1.45 -11.27
C GLY A 15 13.09 -2.81 -11.52
N GLY A 16 12.90 -3.58 -10.45
CA GLY A 16 12.08 -4.79 -10.44
C GLY A 16 10.65 -4.51 -9.99
N PRO A 17 9.73 -5.48 -10.12
CA PRO A 17 8.38 -5.36 -9.57
C PRO A 17 8.47 -4.99 -8.08
N LYS A 18 7.76 -3.93 -7.66
CA LYS A 18 7.67 -3.55 -6.25
C LYS A 18 7.22 -4.77 -5.45
N ALA A 19 8.11 -5.32 -4.65
CA ALA A 19 7.75 -6.38 -3.70
C ALA A 19 6.65 -5.82 -2.78
N CYS A 20 5.61 -6.61 -2.49
CA CYS A 20 4.59 -6.17 -1.56
C CYS A 20 5.23 -6.18 -0.16
N LEU A 21 5.55 -4.98 0.36
CA LEU A 21 6.27 -4.79 1.61
C LEU A 21 5.57 -5.47 2.80
N GLU A 22 4.27 -5.65 2.69
CA GLU A 22 3.36 -6.17 3.71
C GLU A 22 3.50 -7.69 3.90
N GLU A 23 3.95 -8.43 2.88
CA GLU A 23 4.02 -9.90 2.87
C GLU A 23 4.83 -10.46 4.06
N GLY A 24 5.98 -9.84 4.35
CA GLY A 24 6.85 -10.29 5.45
C GLY A 24 6.24 -10.10 6.83
N PHE A 25 5.35 -9.11 7.00
CA PHE A 25 4.67 -8.84 8.26
C PHE A 25 3.43 -9.74 8.43
N TRP A 26 2.70 -10.00 7.35
CA TRP A 26 1.60 -10.96 7.36
C TRP A 26 2.08 -12.38 7.72
N ALA A 27 3.25 -12.79 7.20
CA ALA A 27 3.85 -14.07 7.54
C ALA A 27 4.17 -14.22 9.05
N GLN A 28 4.33 -13.11 9.76
CA GLN A 28 4.54 -13.06 11.21
C GLN A 28 3.23 -12.96 12.01
N GLY A 29 2.06 -12.98 11.34
CA GLY A 29 0.75 -12.79 11.96
C GLY A 29 0.49 -11.35 12.39
N LEU A 30 1.29 -10.39 11.92
CA LEU A 30 1.13 -8.97 12.25
C LEU A 30 0.12 -8.30 11.31
N ARG A 31 -0.59 -7.31 11.85
CA ARG A 31 -1.47 -6.44 11.06
C ARG A 31 -0.65 -5.30 10.49
N VAL A 32 -0.90 -4.98 9.22
CA VAL A 32 -0.23 -3.88 8.52
C VAL A 32 -1.25 -2.81 8.17
N ALA A 33 -0.91 -1.55 8.44
CA ALA A 33 -1.71 -0.40 8.05
C ALA A 33 -1.00 0.37 6.94
N GLY A 34 -1.70 0.64 5.84
CA GLY A 34 -1.27 1.59 4.83
C GLY A 34 -1.68 3.01 5.26
N LEU A 35 -0.78 3.98 5.07
CA LEU A 35 -1.03 5.40 5.34
C LEU A 35 -0.85 6.22 4.06
N ASP A 36 -1.71 7.20 3.85
CA ASP A 36 -1.59 8.17 2.75
C ASP A 36 -2.15 9.53 3.16
N GLU A 37 -1.64 10.58 2.53
CA GLU A 37 -2.04 11.96 2.78
C GLU A 37 -2.59 12.68 1.54
N ALA A 38 -3.59 13.53 1.76
CA ALA A 38 -4.13 14.45 0.76
C ALA A 38 -4.00 15.89 1.24
N GLY A 39 -3.71 16.81 0.32
CA GLY A 39 -3.59 18.24 0.60
C GLY A 39 -2.16 18.73 0.84
N ARG A 40 -1.14 17.85 0.82
CA ARG A 40 0.27 18.27 0.84
C ARG A 40 0.58 19.11 -0.41
N GLY A 41 0.86 20.40 -0.22
CA GLY A 41 1.15 21.35 -1.30
C GLY A 41 -0.03 22.23 -1.73
N ALA A 42 -1.20 22.11 -1.10
CA ALA A 42 -2.30 23.06 -1.31
C ALA A 42 -1.96 24.46 -0.74
N TRP A 43 -2.44 25.52 -1.37
CA TRP A 43 -2.25 26.91 -0.91
C TRP A 43 -3.04 27.23 0.37
N ALA A 44 -4.14 26.53 0.60
CA ALA A 44 -4.99 26.65 1.78
C ALA A 44 -5.77 25.35 1.99
N GLY A 45 -6.26 25.15 3.22
CA GLY A 45 -7.00 23.95 3.63
C GLY A 45 -6.14 22.99 4.46
N PRO A 46 -6.77 22.03 5.16
CA PRO A 46 -6.06 21.07 5.99
C PRO A 46 -5.34 20.01 5.14
N ILE A 47 -4.30 19.41 5.72
CA ILE A 47 -3.78 18.13 5.27
C ILE A 47 -4.59 17.04 5.97
N VAL A 48 -5.10 16.08 5.21
CA VAL A 48 -5.85 14.94 5.73
C VAL A 48 -5.00 13.68 5.55
N VAL A 49 -4.89 12.87 6.61
CA VAL A 49 -4.16 11.61 6.60
C VAL A 49 -5.14 10.47 6.91
N GLY A 50 -5.10 9.41 6.11
CA GLY A 50 -5.89 8.20 6.31
C GLY A 50 -5.00 7.00 6.68
N ALA A 51 -5.54 6.08 7.47
CA ALA A 51 -4.92 4.80 7.76
C ALA A 51 -5.91 3.66 7.50
N VAL A 52 -5.49 2.63 6.76
CA VAL A 52 -6.33 1.49 6.40
C VAL A 52 -5.61 0.19 6.70
N VAL A 53 -6.26 -0.71 7.44
CA VAL A 53 -5.80 -2.08 7.65
C VAL A 53 -6.64 -3.00 6.77
N LEU A 54 -6.02 -3.61 5.77
CA LEU A 54 -6.66 -4.60 4.92
C LEU A 54 -6.27 -6.03 5.36
N PRO A 55 -7.15 -7.02 5.17
CA PRO A 55 -6.75 -8.42 5.24
C PRO A 55 -5.58 -8.72 4.29
N PRO A 56 -4.75 -9.74 4.56
CA PRO A 56 -3.72 -10.18 3.62
C PRO A 56 -4.34 -10.59 2.27
N GLY A 57 -3.85 -10.01 1.17
CA GLY A 57 -4.41 -10.28 -0.15
C GLY A 57 -3.89 -9.36 -1.24
N ALA A 58 -4.30 -9.66 -2.47
CA ALA A 58 -4.06 -8.80 -3.61
C ALA A 58 -5.31 -7.96 -3.89
N TYR A 59 -5.14 -6.65 -3.97
CA TYR A 59 -6.24 -5.71 -4.21
C TYR A 59 -6.01 -4.94 -5.51
N PRO A 60 -7.08 -4.59 -6.26
CA PRO A 60 -6.96 -3.84 -7.50
C PRO A 60 -6.72 -2.34 -7.30
N PHE A 61 -6.57 -1.88 -6.05
CA PHE A 61 -6.42 -0.46 -5.71
C PHE A 61 -4.95 -0.05 -5.83
N ARG A 62 -4.61 0.78 -6.82
CA ARG A 62 -3.22 1.25 -7.04
C ARG A 62 -3.06 2.76 -7.13
N ASP A 63 -4.02 3.46 -7.72
CA ASP A 63 -4.02 4.92 -7.75
C ASP A 63 -5.45 5.44 -7.81
N SER A 64 -5.89 6.10 -6.74
CA SER A 64 -7.21 6.73 -6.67
C SER A 64 -7.35 7.90 -7.66
N LYS A 65 -6.23 8.44 -8.15
CA LYS A 65 -6.21 9.55 -9.12
C LYS A 65 -6.58 9.10 -10.55
N LEU A 66 -6.63 7.80 -10.80
CA LEU A 66 -7.09 7.23 -12.07
C LEU A 66 -8.60 6.93 -12.08
N LEU A 67 -9.27 7.07 -10.93
CA LEU A 67 -10.70 6.80 -10.79
C LEU A 67 -11.52 8.08 -10.96
N SER A 68 -12.70 7.97 -11.59
CA SER A 68 -13.64 9.09 -11.59
C SER A 68 -14.18 9.37 -10.18
N PRO A 69 -14.70 10.58 -9.89
CA PRO A 69 -15.27 10.88 -8.58
C PRO A 69 -16.35 9.87 -8.14
N ARG A 70 -17.15 9.38 -9.10
CA ARG A 70 -18.22 8.40 -8.88
C ARG A 70 -17.71 6.98 -8.61
N GLU A 71 -16.50 6.64 -9.05
CA GLU A 71 -15.88 5.33 -8.78
C GLU A 71 -15.07 5.33 -7.48
N ARG A 72 -14.77 6.52 -6.93
CA ARG A 72 -14.05 6.71 -5.68
C ARG A 72 -14.99 6.70 -4.46
N GLU A 73 -16.22 7.19 -4.63
CA GLU A 73 -17.27 7.30 -3.59
C GLU A 73 -18.20 6.09 -3.59
#